data_AF-A0A356C0F8-F1
#
_entry.id   AF-A0A356C0F8-F1
#
_cell.length_a   1.000
_cell.length_b   1.000
_cell.length_c   1.000
_cell.angle_alpha   90.00
_cell.angle_beta   90.00
_cell.angle_gamma   90.00
#
_symmetry.space_group_name_H-M   'P 1'
#
loop_
_entity.id
_entity.type
_entity.pdbx_description
1 polymer ?
#
loop_
_entity_poly.entity_id
_entity_poly.type
_entity_poly.pdbx_seq_one_letter_code
_entity_poly.pdbx_strand_id
1 'polypeptide(L)'
;QSDHEHKLKIPYLFSFMLMIALRFIPSFSASFSDSIIALQLRGVELRKIPWRKRLRMYGHLLLPVVADAVVKSRVLAMVMEARGFGAFSKRTSFLDVSMTPCDWVLIGALFGLGIAAFGAYYLFG
;
A
#
# COMPACT_ATOMS: atom_id res chain seq x y z
N GLN A 1 -23.45 21.63 18.91
CA GLN A 1 -24.30 20.48 18.55
C GLN A 1 -23.69 19.74 17.38
N SER A 2 -23.06 18.58 17.48
CA SER A 2 -22.56 17.76 18.58
C SER A 2 -21.43 16.96 17.91
N ASP A 3 -20.18 17.18 18.31
CA ASP A 3 -19.45 16.22 19.14
C ASP A 3 -19.62 14.76 18.70
N HIS A 4 -19.06 14.34 17.56
CA HIS A 4 -18.65 12.93 17.41
C HIS A 4 -17.32 12.82 16.65
N GLU A 5 -16.31 12.58 17.47
CA GLU A 5 -15.30 11.54 17.24
C GLU A 5 -14.05 11.94 16.45
N HIS A 6 -12.96 11.93 17.20
CA HIS A 6 -11.57 12.02 16.82
C HIS A 6 -11.21 10.97 15.75
N LYS A 7 -11.60 11.21 14.49
CA LYS A 7 -10.93 10.59 13.33
C LYS A 7 -9.47 11.04 13.44
N LEU A 8 -8.59 10.08 13.77
CA LEU A 8 -7.15 10.27 13.95
C LEU A 8 -6.66 11.39 13.04
N LYS A 9 -6.02 12.41 13.63
CA LYS A 9 -5.48 13.62 12.98
C LYS A 9 -4.34 13.29 11.98
N ILE A 10 -4.43 12.18 11.27
CA ILE A 10 -3.53 11.79 10.21
C ILE A 10 -3.74 12.80 9.07
N PRO A 11 -2.69 13.52 8.65
CA PRO A 11 -2.79 14.43 7.53
C PRO A 11 -3.35 13.69 6.32
N TYR A 12 -4.34 14.25 5.62
CA TYR A 12 -4.92 13.67 4.41
C TYR A 12 -3.85 13.22 3.40
N LEU A 13 -2.76 13.99 3.32
CA LEU A 13 -1.59 13.70 2.52
C LEU A 13 -0.98 12.33 2.84
N PHE A 14 -0.91 11.94 4.12
CA PHE A 14 -0.35 10.66 4.53
C PHE A 14 -1.24 9.48 4.07
N SER A 15 -2.56 9.56 4.28
CA SER A 15 -3.48 8.53 3.80
C SER A 15 -3.49 8.41 2.29
N PHE A 16 -3.37 9.54 1.59
CA PHE A 16 -3.25 9.59 0.13
C PHE A 16 -1.94 8.97 -0.36
N MET A 17 -0.81 9.33 0.24
CA MET A 17 0.50 8.72 -0.06
C MET A 17 0.49 7.21 0.21
N LEU A 18 -0.14 6.78 1.30
CA LEU A 18 -0.28 5.37 1.64
C LEU A 18 -1.12 4.62 0.59
N MET A 19 -2.28 5.16 0.20
CA MET A 19 -3.13 4.57 -0.82
C MET A 19 -2.42 4.44 -2.18
N ILE A 20 -1.66 5.46 -2.54
CA ILE A 20 -0.82 5.47 -3.74
C ILE A 20 0.29 4.42 -3.64
N ALA A 21 0.98 4.33 -2.50
CA ALA A 21 2.01 3.34 -2.26
C ALA A 21 1.44 1.91 -2.40
N LEU A 22 0.28 1.62 -1.80
CA LEU A 22 -0.40 0.33 -1.91
C LEU A 22 -0.78 0.00 -3.35
N ARG A 23 -1.25 0.98 -4.14
CA ARG A 23 -1.54 0.80 -5.57
C ARG A 23 -0.29 0.57 -6.41
N PHE A 24 0.86 1.10 -6.01
CA PHE A 24 2.12 0.91 -6.72
C PHE A 24 2.79 -0.44 -6.45
N ILE A 25 2.49 -1.11 -5.33
CA ILE A 25 3.01 -2.45 -5.03
C ILE A 25 2.85 -3.44 -6.21
N PRO A 26 1.65 -3.64 -6.78
CA PRO A 26 1.48 -4.57 -7.91
C PRO A 26 2.26 -4.14 -9.16
N SER A 27 2.28 -2.83 -9.46
CA SER A 27 3.04 -2.29 -10.59
C SER A 27 4.55 -2.48 -10.42
N PHE A 28 5.06 -2.30 -9.21
CA PHE A 28 6.48 -2.49 -8.88
C PHE A 28 6.89 -3.96 -9.00
N SER A 29 6.05 -4.88 -8.54
CA SER A 29 6.29 -6.33 -8.69
C SER A 29 6.40 -6.75 -10.16
N ALA A 30 5.53 -6.22 -11.02
CA ALA A 30 5.58 -6.48 -12.46
C ALA A 30 6.88 -5.96 -13.09
N SER A 31 7.24 -4.69 -12.86
CA SER A 31 8.47 -4.10 -13.39
C SER A 31 9.75 -4.78 -12.87
N PHE A 32 9.72 -5.28 -11.64
CA PHE A 32 10.81 -6.08 -11.07
C PHE A 32 10.96 -7.43 -11.79
N SER A 33 9.84 -8.10 -12.06
CA SER A 33 9.81 -9.36 -12.82
C SER A 33 10.32 -9.18 -14.25
N ASP A 34 9.87 -8.12 -14.94
CA ASP A 34 10.34 -7.77 -16.28
C ASP A 34 11.85 -7.50 -16.31
N SER A 35 12.35 -6.79 -15.30
CA SER A 35 13.78 -6.52 -15.16
C SER A 35 14.57 -7.82 -14.96
N ILE A 36 14.07 -8.76 -14.15
CA ILE A 36 14.68 -10.09 -13.99
C ILE A 36 14.73 -10.85 -15.33
N ILE A 37 13.62 -10.87 -16.07
CA ILE A 37 13.53 -11.54 -17.37
C ILE A 37 14.53 -10.91 -18.35
N ALA A 38 14.63 -9.57 -18.40
CA ALA A 38 15.60 -8.88 -19.24
C ALA A 38 17.06 -9.21 -18.88
N LEU A 39 17.38 -9.40 -17.59
CA LEU A 39 18.70 -9.88 -17.17
C LEU A 39 18.94 -11.33 -17.55
N GLN A 40 17.93 -12.21 -17.46
CA GLN A 40 18.03 -13.59 -17.93
C GLN A 40 18.31 -13.65 -19.43
N LEU A 41 17.63 -12.83 -20.24
CA LEU A 41 17.87 -12.70 -21.69
C LEU A 41 19.28 -12.20 -22.02
N ARG A 42 19.85 -11.32 -21.18
CA ARG A 42 21.27 -10.88 -21.28
C ARG A 42 22.28 -11.96 -20.88
N GLY A 43 21.84 -13.19 -20.62
CA GLY A 43 22.71 -14.33 -20.30
C GLY A 43 23.24 -14.32 -18.87
N VAL A 44 22.63 -13.55 -17.97
CA VAL A 44 22.99 -13.57 -16.55
C VAL A 44 22.41 -14.83 -15.91
N GLU A 45 23.20 -15.89 -15.79
CA GLU A 45 22.83 -17.12 -15.09
C GLU A 45 22.66 -16.88 -13.59
N LEU A 46 21.47 -16.46 -13.16
CA LEU A 46 21.07 -16.22 -11.76
C LEU A 46 21.44 -17.38 -10.80
N ARG A 47 21.55 -18.60 -11.33
CA ARG A 47 21.74 -19.85 -10.59
C ARG A 47 23.21 -20.22 -10.32
N LYS A 48 24.19 -19.58 -10.97
CA LYS A 48 25.63 -19.90 -10.87
C LYS A 48 26.51 -18.69 -10.47
N ILE A 49 25.95 -17.69 -9.80
CA ILE A 49 26.68 -16.44 -9.54
C ILE A 49 27.43 -16.47 -8.20
N PRO A 50 28.77 -16.29 -8.17
CA PRO A 50 29.52 -16.04 -6.94
C PRO A 50 29.13 -14.68 -6.33
N TRP A 51 29.13 -14.56 -4.99
CA TRP A 51 28.68 -13.38 -4.23
C TRP A 51 29.16 -12.02 -4.78
N ARG A 52 30.40 -11.96 -5.31
CA ARG A 52 30.99 -10.76 -5.94
C ARG A 52 30.30 -10.30 -7.23
N LYS A 53 29.83 -11.22 -8.08
CA LYS A 53 29.06 -10.88 -9.30
C LYS A 53 27.60 -10.56 -8.97
N ARG A 54 27.08 -11.10 -7.87
CA ARG A 54 25.70 -10.84 -7.40
C ARG A 54 25.47 -9.35 -7.12
N LEU A 55 26.44 -8.69 -6.46
CA LEU A 55 26.35 -7.25 -6.16
C LEU A 55 26.36 -6.36 -7.43
N ARG A 56 27.20 -6.72 -8.42
CA ARG A 56 27.26 -5.99 -9.71
C ARG A 56 25.98 -6.17 -10.54
N MET A 57 25.34 -7.34 -10.41
CA MET A 57 24.06 -7.63 -11.04
C MET A 57 22.92 -6.83 -10.39
N TYR A 58 22.88 -6.73 -9.05
CA TYR A 58 21.93 -5.86 -8.36
C TYR A 58 22.09 -4.39 -8.82
N GLY A 59 23.32 -3.90 -9.01
CA GLY A 59 23.56 -2.58 -9.60
C GLY A 59 22.91 -2.39 -10.97
N HIS A 60 23.02 -3.38 -11.87
CA HIS A 60 22.38 -3.33 -13.19
C HIS A 60 20.86 -3.47 -13.16
N LEU A 61 20.29 -4.15 -12.16
CA LEU A 61 18.84 -4.24 -11.92
C LEU A 61 18.27 -2.93 -11.38
N LEU A 62 19.04 -2.23 -10.54
CA LEU A 62 18.59 -1.00 -9.90
C LEU A 62 18.43 0.13 -10.92
N LEU A 63 19.31 0.25 -11.91
CA LEU A 63 19.20 1.29 -12.94
C LEU A 63 17.82 1.34 -13.65
N PRO A 64 17.34 0.25 -14.29
CA PRO A 64 16.06 0.27 -15.00
C PRO A 64 14.88 0.47 -14.06
N VAL A 65 14.92 -0.12 -12.85
CA VAL A 65 13.84 0.03 -11.86
C VAL A 65 13.74 1.46 -11.33
N VAL A 66 14.89 2.10 -11.04
CA VAL A 66 14.91 3.50 -10.59
C VAL A 66 14.48 4.44 -11.72
N ALA A 67 14.94 4.20 -12.95
CA ALA A 67 14.52 4.99 -14.11
C ALA A 67 13.00 4.90 -14.35
N ASP A 68 12.44 3.68 -14.30
CA ASP A 68 11.01 3.44 -14.41
C ASP A 68 10.21 4.13 -13.29
N ALA A 69 10.69 4.06 -12.05
CA ALA A 69 10.09 4.75 -10.92
C ALA A 69 10.07 6.28 -11.09
N VAL A 70 11.17 6.87 -11.60
CA VAL A 70 11.25 8.32 -11.86
C VAL A 70 10.23 8.73 -12.92
N VAL A 71 10.11 8.00 -14.03
CA VAL A 71 9.12 8.29 -15.08
C VAL A 71 7.69 8.20 -14.53
N LYS A 72 7.38 7.12 -13.80
CA LYS A 72 6.06 6.94 -13.16
C LYS A 72 5.73 8.06 -12.17
N SER A 73 6.71 8.53 -11.39
CA SER A 73 6.51 9.64 -10.45
C SER A 73 6.19 10.95 -11.16
N ARG A 74 6.85 11.26 -12.28
CA ARG A 74 6.60 12.47 -13.07
C ARG A 74 5.21 12.45 -13.71
N VAL A 75 4.83 11.31 -14.28
CA VAL A 75 3.49 11.11 -14.85
C VAL A 75 2.43 11.29 -13.77
N LEU A 76 2.65 10.73 -12.58
CA LEU A 76 1.74 10.86 -11.46
C LEU A 76 1.60 12.33 -11.00
N ALA A 77 2.71 13.06 -10.87
CA ALA A 77 2.70 14.48 -10.52
C ALA A 77 1.94 15.32 -11.56
N MET A 78 2.20 15.10 -12.86
CA MET A 78 1.49 15.78 -13.95
C MET A 78 -0.01 15.49 -13.93
N VAL A 79 -0.41 14.24 -13.67
CA VAL A 79 -1.83 13.87 -13.53
C VAL A 79 -2.46 14.54 -12.31
N MET A 80 -1.72 14.65 -11.20
CA MET A 80 -2.18 15.35 -10.00
C MET A 80 -2.38 16.85 -10.26
N GLU A 81 -1.44 17.51 -10.92
CA GLU A 81 -1.55 18.91 -11.33
C GLU A 81 -2.74 19.13 -12.28
N ALA A 82 -2.91 18.27 -13.29
CA ALA A 82 -4.04 18.32 -14.22
C ALA A 82 -5.40 18.11 -13.53
N ARG A 83 -5.44 17.35 -12.43
CA ARG A 83 -6.63 17.17 -11.59
C ARG A 83 -6.82 18.27 -10.55
N GLY A 84 -5.96 19.29 -10.51
CA GLY A 84 -6.03 20.38 -9.54
C GLY A 84 -5.64 19.99 -8.11
N PHE A 85 -4.88 18.90 -7.93
CA PHE A 85 -4.41 18.47 -6.62
C PHE A 85 -3.44 19.52 -6.04
N GLY A 86 -3.82 20.16 -4.93
CA GLY A 86 -3.07 21.27 -4.33
C GLY A 86 -3.58 22.68 -4.65
N ALA A 87 -4.57 22.83 -5.56
CA ALA A 87 -5.15 24.13 -5.91
C ALA A 87 -6.09 24.71 -4.83
N PHE A 88 -6.62 23.87 -3.93
CA PHE A 88 -7.49 24.29 -2.84
C PHE A 88 -6.89 23.91 -1.48
N SER A 89 -6.59 24.91 -0.65
CA SER A 89 -6.17 24.74 0.75
C SER A 89 -7.34 24.34 1.68
N LYS A 90 -8.58 24.34 1.17
CA LYS A 90 -9.79 24.19 1.97
C LYS A 90 -10.34 22.77 1.89
N ARG A 91 -10.49 22.17 3.08
CA ARG A 91 -10.97 20.81 3.34
C ARG A 91 -12.23 20.44 2.56
N THR A 92 -12.21 19.23 1.99
CA THR A 92 -13.36 18.33 1.90
C THR A 92 -12.84 16.89 1.91
N SER A 93 -12.90 16.22 3.07
CA SER A 93 -12.82 14.75 3.11
C SER A 93 -14.11 14.23 2.50
N PHE A 94 -14.06 13.78 1.25
CA PHE A 94 -15.20 13.19 0.52
C PHE A 94 -15.52 11.75 0.90
N LEU A 95 -14.74 11.14 1.80
CA LEU A 95 -15.01 9.81 2.31
C LEU A 95 -15.48 9.93 3.77
N ASP A 96 -16.77 10.21 3.94
CA ASP A 96 -17.40 9.92 5.20
C ASP A 96 -17.62 8.41 5.26
N VAL A 97 -16.62 7.72 5.82
CA VAL A 97 -16.83 6.37 6.33
C VAL A 97 -17.73 6.52 7.55
N SER A 98 -19.04 6.55 7.29
CA SER A 98 -20.06 6.36 8.31
C SER A 98 -20.14 4.86 8.57
N MET A 99 -19.91 4.46 9.82
CA MET A 99 -20.16 3.09 10.24
C MET A 99 -21.63 2.77 9.99
N THR A 100 -21.90 1.79 9.14
CA THR A 100 -23.24 1.26 8.95
C THR A 100 -23.70 0.56 10.23
N PRO A 101 -24.98 0.63 10.62
CA PRO A 101 -25.48 -0.04 11.83
C PRO A 101 -25.23 -1.56 11.83
N CYS A 102 -25.07 -2.17 10.65
CA CYS A 102 -24.61 -3.54 10.49
C CYS A 102 -23.20 -3.80 11.05
N ASP A 103 -22.26 -2.85 10.95
CA ASP A 103 -20.90 -3.04 11.51
C ASP A 103 -20.95 -3.13 13.05
N TRP A 104 -21.83 -2.36 13.69
CA TRP A 104 -22.03 -2.41 15.14
C TRP A 104 -22.60 -3.75 15.60
N VAL A 105 -23.59 -4.29 14.89
CA VAL A 105 -24.16 -5.62 15.16
C VAL A 105 -23.12 -6.71 14.94
N LEU A 106 -22.32 -6.60 13.87
CA LEU A 106 -21.28 -7.57 13.55
C LEU A 106 -20.16 -7.59 14.61
N ILE A 107 -19.70 -6.42 15.06
CA ILE A 107 -18.71 -6.29 16.13
C ILE A 107 -19.25 -6.89 17.43
N GLY A 108 -20.51 -6.57 17.79
CA GLY A 108 -21.16 -7.13 18.97
C GLY A 108 -21.28 -8.66 18.92
N ALA A 109 -21.67 -9.20 17.76
CA ALA A 109 -21.77 -10.65 17.57
C ALA A 109 -20.42 -11.36 17.66
N LEU A 110 -19.37 -10.81 17.04
CA LEU A 110 -18.00 -11.35 17.11
C LEU A 110 -17.46 -11.35 18.54
N PHE A 111 -17.66 -10.24 19.26
CA PHE A 111 -17.20 -10.12 20.63
C PHE A 111 -17.97 -11.05 21.57
N GLY A 112 -19.30 -11.14 21.40
CA GLY A 112 -20.15 -12.06 22.16
C GLY A 112 -19.79 -13.52 21.92
N LEU A 113 -19.53 -13.91 20.66
CA LEU A 113 -19.13 -15.27 20.30
C LEU A 113 -17.73 -15.60 20.84
N GLY A 114 -16.81 -14.63 20.83
CA GLY A 114 -15.49 -14.75 21.46
C GLY A 114 -15.55 -14.97 22.97
N ILE A 115 -16.38 -14.19 23.68
CA ILE A 115 -16.58 -14.36 25.13
C ILE A 115 -17.25 -15.70 25.44
N ALA A 116 -18.26 -16.10 24.65
CA ALA A 116 -18.93 -17.39 24.83
C ALA A 116 -17.98 -18.57 24.61
N ALA A 117 -17.12 -18.50 23.58
CA ALA A 117 -16.11 -19.51 23.32
C ALA A 117 -15.06 -19.58 24.44
N PHE A 118 -14.62 -18.42 24.95
CA PHE A 118 -13.67 -18.36 26.07
C PHE A 118 -14.28 -18.89 27.37
N GLY A 119 -15.54 -18.56 27.66
CA GLY A 119 -16.28 -19.06 28.82
C GLY A 119 -16.53 -20.56 28.73
N ALA A 120 -16.91 -21.08 27.56
CA ALA A 120 -17.05 -22.52 27.33
C ALA A 120 -15.70 -23.24 27.52
N TYR A 121 -14.60 -22.66 27.04
CA TYR A 121 -13.26 -23.21 27.26
C TYR A 121 -12.87 -23.25 28.74
N TYR A 122 -13.22 -22.22 29.53
CA TYR A 122 -12.92 -22.18 30.97
C TYR A 122 -13.84 -23.06 31.82
N LEU A 123 -15.07 -23.35 31.35
CA LEU A 123 -16.06 -24.15 32.07
C LEU A 123 -15.93 -25.67 31.77
N PHE A 124 -15.48 -26.03 30.56
CA PHE A 124 -15.26 -27.42 30.13
C PHE A 124 -13.80 -27.88 30.26
N GLY A 125 -12.90 -26.99 30.67
CA GLY A 125 -11.48 -27.24 30.93
C GLY A 125 -11.15 -27.38 32.41
#